data_AF-A0A3C2B8C9-F1
#
_entry.id   AF-A0A3C2B8C9-F1
#
_cell.length_a   1.000
_cell.length_b   1.000
_cell.length_c   1.000
_cell.angle_alpha   90.00
_cell.angle_beta   90.00
_cell.angle_gamma   90.00
#
_symmetry.space_group_name_H-M   'P 1'
#
loop_
_entity.id
_entity.type
_entity.pdbx_description
1 polymer ?
#
loop_
_entity_poly.entity_id
_entity_poly.type
_entity_poly.pdbx_seq_one_letter_code
_entity_poly.pdbx_strand_id
1 'polypeptide(L)'
;MTAPAVPTAADLVRLLEEWRTWLAVHTDQLLTLEERVRTAGTDLDRGDVDAAFVARKAIADRLDAVEALLPTDRAAASALGAAAVLDDLGELVGRDLAEAGRLLEAVVGRVDRSVTEREAGQLADIQVFARAADDLAVCRRLAPELGVHVSLVESLASQLDAAQPRADTRRAAAQE
;
A
#
# COMPACT_ATOMS: atom_id res chain seq x y z
N MET A 1 40.45 15.02 -18.42
CA MET A 1 39.13 14.58 -17.96
C MET A 1 38.49 15.74 -17.23
N THR A 2 37.60 16.48 -17.90
CA THR A 2 36.94 17.67 -17.35
C THR A 2 35.98 17.20 -16.26
N ALA A 3 36.09 17.72 -15.05
CA ALA A 3 35.14 17.45 -13.98
C ALA A 3 33.72 17.77 -14.48
N PRO A 4 32.70 16.97 -14.12
CA PRO A 4 31.32 17.30 -14.47
C PRO A 4 31.01 18.71 -13.97
N ALA A 5 30.47 19.55 -14.85
CA ALA A 5 30.14 20.92 -14.50
C ALA A 5 29.12 20.90 -13.35
N VAL A 6 29.41 21.65 -12.27
CA VAL A 6 28.47 21.80 -11.15
C VAL A 6 27.18 22.41 -11.70
N PRO A 7 26.01 21.80 -11.43
CA PRO A 7 24.73 22.32 -11.90
C PRO A 7 24.53 23.79 -11.53
N THR A 8 23.72 24.52 -12.30
CA THR A 8 23.37 25.88 -11.91
C THR A 8 22.47 25.86 -10.67
N ALA A 9 22.40 26.97 -9.94
CA ALA A 9 21.46 27.09 -8.83
C ALA A 9 20.02 26.87 -9.29
N ALA A 10 19.65 27.38 -10.47
CA ALA A 10 18.33 27.17 -11.06
C ALA A 10 18.05 25.68 -11.37
N ASP A 11 19.04 24.93 -11.84
CA ASP A 11 18.89 23.49 -12.08
C ASP A 11 18.61 22.72 -10.78
N LEU A 12 19.31 23.06 -9.70
CA LEU A 12 19.11 22.41 -8.40
C LEU A 12 17.76 22.78 -7.77
N VAL A 13 17.33 24.04 -7.87
CA VAL A 13 16.00 24.45 -7.40
C VAL A 13 14.91 23.67 -8.15
N ARG A 14 15.00 23.60 -9.49
CA ARG A 14 14.03 22.85 -10.29
C ARG A 14 14.01 21.37 -9.91
N LEU A 15 15.18 20.75 -9.72
CA LEU A 15 15.27 19.35 -9.31
C LEU A 15 14.64 19.11 -7.94
N LEU A 16 14.85 20.02 -6.97
CA LEU A 16 14.23 19.95 -5.65
C LEU A 16 12.70 20.06 -5.74
N GLU A 17 12.19 20.98 -6.55
CA GLU A 17 10.74 21.12 -6.78
C GLU A 17 10.14 19.86 -7.40
N GLU A 18 10.78 19.29 -8.43
CA GLU A 18 10.37 18.03 -9.06
C GLU A 18 10.28 16.89 -8.04
N TRP A 19 11.32 16.74 -7.20
CA TRP A 19 11.33 15.74 -6.13
C TRP A 19 10.27 15.99 -5.07
N ARG A 20 10.04 17.24 -4.64
CA ARG A 20 9.01 17.57 -3.65
C ARG A 20 7.61 17.28 -4.19
N THR A 21 7.33 17.62 -5.44
CA THR A 21 6.05 17.28 -6.09
C THR A 21 5.86 15.76 -6.16
N TRP A 22 6.89 15.03 -6.59
CA TRP A 22 6.85 13.57 -6.64
C TRP A 22 6.64 12.95 -5.25
N LEU A 23 7.31 13.47 -4.22
CA LEU A 23 7.21 12.96 -2.85
C LEU A 23 5.84 13.26 -2.23
N ALA A 24 5.22 14.38 -2.57
CA ALA A 24 3.86 14.71 -2.14
C ALA A 24 2.85 13.68 -2.66
N VAL A 25 2.90 13.37 -3.96
CA VAL A 25 2.04 12.33 -4.57
C VAL A 25 2.21 10.97 -3.87
N HIS A 26 3.46 10.57 -3.63
CA HIS A 26 3.74 9.29 -2.96
C HIS A 26 3.37 9.30 -1.48
N THR A 27 3.38 10.46 -0.82
CA THR A 27 2.88 10.60 0.55
C THR A 27 1.38 10.34 0.60
N ASP A 28 0.60 10.93 -0.32
CA ASP A 28 -0.85 10.73 -0.37
C ASP A 28 -1.20 9.26 -0.67
N GLN A 29 -0.44 8.62 -1.56
CA GLN A 29 -0.56 7.18 -1.84
C GLN A 29 -0.24 6.33 -0.61
N LEU A 30 0.82 6.64 0.13
CA LEU A 30 1.18 5.93 1.35
C LEU A 30 0.12 6.05 2.44
N LEU A 31 -0.43 7.24 2.64
CA LEU A 31 -1.51 7.46 3.62
C LEU A 31 -2.77 6.68 3.23
N THR A 32 -3.10 6.64 1.94
CA THR A 32 -4.21 5.84 1.43
C THR A 32 -3.96 4.34 1.62
N LEU A 33 -2.74 3.88 1.38
CA LEU A 33 -2.35 2.48 1.58
C LEU A 33 -2.32 2.08 3.04
N GLU A 34 -1.87 2.96 3.94
CA GLU A 34 -1.87 2.71 5.37
C GLU A 34 -3.28 2.39 5.89
N GLU A 35 -4.28 3.16 5.45
CA GLU A 35 -5.68 2.92 5.79
C GLU A 35 -6.14 1.56 5.27
N ARG A 36 -5.92 1.28 3.98
CA ARG A 36 -6.34 0.01 3.36
C ARG A 36 -5.64 -1.20 3.98
N VAL A 37 -4.35 -1.08 4.34
CA VAL A 37 -3.58 -2.12 5.02
C VAL A 37 -4.09 -2.35 6.44
N ARG A 38 -4.52 -1.30 7.15
CA ARG A 38 -5.12 -1.43 8.48
C ARG A 38 -6.36 -2.32 8.45
N THR A 39 -7.15 -2.19 7.40
CA THR A 39 -8.44 -2.85 7.22
C THR A 39 -8.33 -4.23 6.59
N ALA A 40 -7.56 -4.37 5.52
CA ALA A 40 -7.51 -5.58 4.68
C ALA A 40 -6.10 -6.20 4.53
N GLY A 41 -5.06 -5.53 5.02
CA GLY A 41 -3.67 -5.96 4.88
C GLY A 41 -3.23 -7.00 5.90
N THR A 42 -2.01 -7.50 5.70
CA THR A 42 -1.31 -8.41 6.62
C THR A 42 -0.28 -7.67 7.46
N ASP A 43 0.28 -8.35 8.47
CA ASP A 43 1.41 -7.82 9.25
C ASP A 43 2.64 -7.54 8.38
N LEU A 44 2.84 -8.33 7.32
CA LEU A 44 3.88 -8.07 6.31
C LEU A 44 3.60 -6.77 5.57
N ASP A 45 2.37 -6.60 5.05
CA ASP A 45 1.99 -5.37 4.34
C ASP A 45 2.14 -4.14 5.26
N ARG A 46 1.84 -4.28 6.56
CA ARG A 46 2.03 -3.22 7.55
C ARG A 46 3.50 -2.87 7.75
N GLY A 47 4.36 -3.87 7.96
CA GLY A 47 5.80 -3.62 8.09
C GLY A 47 6.42 -3.00 6.83
N ASP A 48 5.87 -3.32 5.66
CA ASP A 48 6.29 -2.74 4.39
C ASP A 48 5.86 -1.28 4.25
N VAL A 49 4.65 -0.92 4.69
CA VAL A 49 4.20 0.48 4.77
C VAL A 49 5.05 1.28 5.74
N ASP A 50 5.38 0.72 6.91
CA ASP A 50 6.26 1.36 7.89
C ASP A 50 7.65 1.64 7.29
N ALA A 51 8.24 0.65 6.62
CA ALA A 51 9.51 0.81 5.92
C ALA A 51 9.43 1.87 4.80
N ALA A 52 8.31 1.96 4.11
CA ALA A 52 8.08 2.97 3.08
C ALA A 52 7.99 4.38 3.69
N PHE A 53 7.36 4.56 4.86
CA PHE A 53 7.37 5.85 5.57
C PHE A 53 8.77 6.27 6.01
N VAL A 54 9.60 5.32 6.46
CA VAL A 54 11.01 5.57 6.79
C VAL A 54 11.77 6.04 5.55
N ALA A 55 11.64 5.34 4.41
CA ALA A 55 12.28 5.73 3.15
C ALA A 55 11.81 7.12 2.68
N ARG A 56 10.51 7.39 2.75
CA ARG A 56 9.89 8.69 2.43
C ARG A 56 10.45 9.82 3.29
N LYS A 57 10.61 9.58 4.60
CA LYS A 57 11.21 10.55 5.52
C LYS A 57 12.67 10.82 5.17
N ALA A 58 13.47 9.77 4.98
CA ALA A 58 14.89 9.92 4.63
C ALA A 58 15.10 10.72 3.33
N ILE A 59 14.23 10.54 2.34
CA ILE A 59 14.19 11.35 1.12
C ILE A 59 13.85 12.81 1.45
N ALA A 60 12.80 13.06 2.24
CA ALA A 60 12.41 14.42 2.64
C ALA A 60 13.55 15.17 3.34
N ASP A 61 14.15 14.54 4.36
CA ASP A 61 15.25 15.12 5.13
C ASP A 61 16.46 15.42 4.25
N ARG A 62 16.74 14.57 3.25
CA ARG A 62 17.79 14.83 2.25
C ARG A 62 17.46 16.06 1.40
N LEU A 63 16.23 16.20 0.92
CA LEU A 63 15.81 17.35 0.12
C LEU A 63 15.93 18.65 0.94
N ASP A 64 15.48 18.63 2.19
CA ASP A 64 15.60 19.77 3.11
C ASP A 64 17.06 20.16 3.36
N ALA A 65 17.96 19.17 3.55
CA ALA A 65 19.38 19.42 3.75
C ALA A 65 20.07 20.00 2.50
N VAL A 66 19.69 19.54 1.30
CA VAL A 66 20.20 20.10 0.04
C VAL A 66 19.72 21.53 -0.15
N GLU A 67 18.45 21.82 0.15
CA GLU A 67 17.88 23.17 0.06
C GLU A 67 18.57 24.14 1.03
N ALA A 68 18.83 23.71 2.27
CA ALA A 68 19.52 24.52 3.27
C ALA A 68 20.96 24.87 2.87
N LEU A 69 21.66 23.97 2.17
CA LEU A 69 23.05 24.19 1.73
C LEU A 69 23.16 25.03 0.44
N LEU A 70 22.12 25.00 -0.40
CA LEU A 70 22.14 25.61 -1.72
C LEU A 70 22.57 27.10 -1.75
N PRO A 71 22.16 27.97 -0.80
CA PRO A 71 22.56 29.38 -0.81
C PRO A 71 24.03 29.62 -0.44
N THR A 72 24.63 28.70 0.33
CA THR A 72 25.96 28.88 0.92
C THR A 72 27.04 28.12 0.16
N ASP A 73 26.78 26.86 -0.22
CA ASP A 73 27.72 26.04 -0.95
C ASP A 73 27.00 25.10 -1.93
N ARG A 74 26.90 25.56 -3.17
CA ARG A 74 26.27 24.83 -4.27
C ARG A 74 27.01 23.54 -4.63
N ALA A 75 28.33 23.50 -4.50
CA ALA A 75 29.09 22.30 -4.81
C ALA A 75 28.83 21.22 -3.76
N ALA A 76 28.78 21.61 -2.48
CA ALA A 76 28.38 20.72 -1.39
C ALA A 76 26.92 20.27 -1.51
N ALA A 77 26.00 21.17 -1.84
CA ALA A 77 24.58 20.82 -2.07
C ALA A 77 24.42 19.79 -3.21
N SER A 78 25.13 20.01 -4.33
CA SER A 78 25.13 19.06 -5.45
C SER A 78 25.75 17.71 -5.07
N ALA A 79 26.83 17.69 -4.29
CA ALA A 79 27.45 16.46 -3.81
C ALA A 79 26.55 15.70 -2.84
N LEU A 80 25.85 16.42 -1.95
CA LEU A 80 24.90 15.83 -1.01
C LEU A 80 23.70 15.20 -1.72
N GLY A 81 23.19 15.84 -2.78
CA GLY A 81 22.11 15.27 -3.60
C GLY A 81 22.49 13.95 -4.29
N ALA A 82 23.77 13.73 -4.57
CA ALA A 82 24.30 12.51 -5.18
C ALA A 82 24.81 11.46 -4.16
N ALA A 83 24.83 11.80 -2.87
CA ALA A 83 25.31 10.90 -1.83
C ALA A 83 24.26 9.86 -1.43
N ALA A 84 24.72 8.77 -0.80
CA ALA A 84 23.84 7.75 -0.22
C ALA A 84 22.82 8.34 0.75
N VAL A 85 21.56 7.94 0.63
CA VAL A 85 20.44 8.31 1.51
C VAL A 85 20.39 7.30 2.66
N LEU A 86 20.44 7.80 3.88
CA LEU A 86 20.40 7.02 5.11
C LEU A 86 19.16 7.39 5.91
N ASP A 87 18.65 6.46 6.71
CA ASP A 87 17.58 6.73 7.65
C ASP A 87 18.11 7.35 8.96
N ASP A 88 17.21 7.60 9.92
CA ASP A 88 17.55 8.17 11.24
C ASP A 88 18.51 7.28 12.06
N LEU A 89 18.55 5.98 11.76
CA LEU A 89 19.41 5.00 12.43
C LEU A 89 20.77 4.86 11.72
N GLY A 90 20.95 5.52 10.58
CA GLY A 90 22.14 5.44 9.75
C GLY A 90 22.15 4.22 8.82
N GLU A 91 21.04 3.52 8.69
CA GLU A 91 20.89 2.40 7.76
C GLU A 91 20.69 2.91 6.33
N LEU A 92 21.17 2.12 5.36
CA LEU A 92 21.14 2.50 3.96
C LEU A 92 19.74 2.36 3.37
N VAL A 93 19.14 3.48 2.95
CA VAL A 93 17.89 3.51 2.18
C VAL A 93 18.16 3.39 0.68
N GLY A 94 19.22 4.05 0.19
CA GLY A 94 19.64 3.99 -1.21
C GLY A 94 20.99 4.64 -1.45
N ARG A 95 21.68 4.28 -2.53
CA ARG A 95 22.99 4.87 -2.89
C ARG A 95 22.89 6.29 -3.40
N ASP A 96 21.70 6.71 -3.83
CA ASP A 96 21.34 8.06 -4.21
C ASP A 96 19.82 8.28 -4.03
N LEU A 97 19.37 9.53 -4.24
CA LEU A 97 17.95 9.88 -4.19
C LEU A 97 17.10 9.05 -5.17
N ALA A 98 17.63 8.74 -6.35
CA ALA A 98 16.89 8.00 -7.38
C ALA A 98 16.67 6.52 -6.99
N GLU A 99 17.65 5.89 -6.35
CA GLU A 99 17.52 4.53 -5.82
C GLU A 99 16.57 4.47 -4.63
N ALA A 100 16.66 5.44 -3.71
CA ALA A 100 15.70 5.56 -2.60
C ALA A 100 14.26 5.75 -3.14
N GLY A 101 14.09 6.59 -4.17
CA GLY A 101 12.79 6.79 -4.81
C GLY A 101 12.24 5.53 -5.47
N ARG A 102 13.09 4.77 -6.19
CA ARG A 102 12.71 3.46 -6.77
C ARG A 102 12.34 2.44 -5.71
N LEU A 103 13.05 2.42 -4.58
CA LEU A 103 12.71 1.54 -3.45
C LEU A 103 11.32 1.88 -2.94
N LEU A 104 11.03 3.17 -2.73
CA LEU A 104 9.72 3.63 -2.29
C LEU A 104 8.61 3.20 -3.26
N GLU A 105 8.77 3.45 -4.56
CA GLU A 105 7.83 3.03 -5.61
C GLU A 105 7.60 1.52 -5.62
N ALA A 106 8.68 0.74 -5.48
CA ALA A 106 8.60 -0.72 -5.49
C ALA A 106 7.83 -1.25 -4.28
N VAL A 107 8.06 -0.70 -3.09
CA VAL A 107 7.33 -1.08 -1.88
C VAL A 107 5.86 -0.69 -1.98
N VAL A 108 5.57 0.56 -2.34
CA VAL A 108 4.21 1.07 -2.56
C VAL A 108 3.45 0.19 -3.56
N GLY A 109 4.05 -0.07 -4.74
CA GLY A 109 3.41 -0.85 -5.78
C GLY A 109 3.20 -2.33 -5.43
N ARG A 110 4.06 -2.90 -4.58
CA ARG A 110 3.86 -4.27 -4.06
C ARG A 110 2.71 -4.32 -3.06
N VAL A 111 2.69 -3.41 -2.08
CA VAL A 111 1.65 -3.35 -1.05
C VAL A 111 0.30 -3.08 -1.69
N ASP A 112 0.22 -2.11 -2.61
CA ASP A 112 -1.01 -1.81 -3.34
C ASP A 112 -1.58 -3.03 -4.06
N ARG A 113 -0.73 -3.79 -4.74
CA ARG A 113 -1.14 -5.03 -5.42
C ARG A 113 -1.62 -6.09 -4.43
N SER A 114 -0.86 -6.34 -3.36
CA SER A 114 -1.19 -7.31 -2.31
C SER A 114 -2.56 -7.01 -1.68
N VAL A 115 -2.79 -5.76 -1.33
CA VAL A 115 -4.05 -5.32 -0.71
C VAL A 115 -5.21 -5.37 -1.71
N THR A 116 -5.00 -4.93 -2.95
CA THR A 116 -6.02 -4.99 -4.01
C THR A 116 -6.46 -6.44 -4.30
N GLU A 117 -5.51 -7.37 -4.39
CA GLU A 117 -5.82 -8.80 -4.57
C GLU A 117 -6.63 -9.36 -3.40
N ARG A 118 -6.33 -8.92 -2.18
CA ARG A 118 -7.06 -9.32 -0.97
C ARG A 118 -8.47 -8.74 -0.94
N GLU A 119 -8.64 -7.46 -1.19
CA GLU A 119 -9.93 -6.78 -1.26
C GLU A 119 -10.83 -7.46 -2.32
N ALA A 120 -10.27 -7.77 -3.50
CA ALA A 120 -10.98 -8.48 -4.56
C ALA A 120 -11.39 -9.90 -4.12
N GLY A 121 -10.52 -10.63 -3.42
CA GLY A 121 -10.83 -11.95 -2.85
C GLY A 121 -11.94 -11.90 -1.80
N GLN A 122 -11.90 -10.90 -0.90
CA GLN A 122 -12.94 -10.69 0.10
C GLN A 122 -14.30 -10.40 -0.54
N LEU A 123 -14.33 -9.55 -1.58
CA LEU A 123 -15.55 -9.26 -2.32
C LEU A 123 -16.11 -10.51 -3.03
N ALA A 124 -15.23 -11.31 -3.65
CA ALA A 124 -15.62 -12.54 -4.31
C ALA A 124 -16.24 -13.54 -3.31
N ASP A 125 -15.63 -13.69 -2.12
CA ASP A 125 -16.17 -14.54 -1.04
C ASP A 125 -17.58 -14.06 -0.62
N ILE A 126 -17.75 -12.76 -0.37
CA ILE A 126 -19.05 -12.18 0.02
C ILE A 126 -20.12 -12.48 -1.04
N GLN A 127 -19.78 -12.38 -2.32
CA GLN A 127 -20.70 -12.70 -3.42
C GLN A 127 -21.05 -14.19 -3.47
N VAL A 128 -20.10 -15.08 -3.19
CA VAL A 128 -20.35 -16.53 -3.12
C VAL A 128 -21.30 -16.85 -1.97
N PHE A 129 -21.08 -16.28 -0.78
CA PHE A 129 -21.98 -16.47 0.37
C PHE A 129 -23.40 -15.95 0.09
N ALA A 130 -23.52 -14.77 -0.54
CA ALA A 130 -24.83 -14.23 -0.91
C ALA A 130 -25.59 -15.16 -1.88
N ARG A 131 -24.91 -15.66 -2.92
CA ARG A 131 -25.51 -16.60 -3.87
C ARG A 131 -25.90 -17.93 -3.21
N ALA A 132 -25.04 -18.47 -2.34
CA ALA A 132 -25.34 -19.69 -1.60
C ALA A 132 -26.58 -19.54 -0.71
N ALA A 133 -26.76 -18.37 -0.09
CA ALA A 133 -27.95 -18.07 0.70
C ALA A 133 -29.22 -18.00 -0.18
N ASP A 134 -29.14 -17.35 -1.35
CA ASP A 134 -30.24 -17.29 -2.31
C ASP A 134 -30.63 -18.68 -2.84
N ASP A 135 -29.63 -19.48 -3.25
CA ASP A 135 -29.83 -20.85 -3.73
C ASP A 135 -30.49 -21.71 -2.66
N LEU A 136 -30.02 -21.60 -1.41
CA LEU A 136 -30.59 -22.31 -0.28
C LEU A 136 -32.05 -21.88 0.01
N ALA A 137 -32.37 -20.60 -0.12
CA ALA A 137 -33.74 -20.10 0.01
C ALA A 137 -34.67 -20.71 -1.07
N VAL A 138 -34.16 -20.85 -2.31
CA VAL A 138 -34.87 -21.55 -3.38
C VAL A 138 -35.05 -23.04 -3.07
N CYS A 139 -33.99 -23.71 -2.60
CA CYS A 139 -34.06 -25.12 -2.20
C CYS A 139 -35.07 -25.35 -1.07
N ARG A 140 -35.12 -24.49 -0.06
CA ARG A 140 -36.11 -24.56 1.04
C ARG A 140 -37.54 -24.49 0.52
N ARG A 141 -37.79 -23.60 -0.45
CA ARG A 141 -39.11 -23.46 -1.06
C ARG A 141 -39.52 -24.68 -1.87
N LEU A 142 -38.59 -25.28 -2.62
CA LEU A 142 -38.87 -26.40 -3.54
C LEU A 142 -38.82 -27.78 -2.86
N ALA A 143 -38.13 -27.93 -1.73
CA ALA A 143 -37.95 -29.22 -1.05
C ALA A 143 -39.27 -29.93 -0.68
N PRO A 144 -40.33 -29.24 -0.20
CA PRO A 144 -41.63 -29.87 0.06
C PRO A 144 -42.32 -30.37 -1.22
N GLU A 145 -42.13 -29.69 -2.34
CA GLU A 145 -42.78 -29.99 -3.63
C GLU A 145 -42.10 -31.16 -4.36
N LEU A 146 -40.78 -31.29 -4.20
CA LEU A 146 -39.96 -32.27 -4.91
C LEU A 146 -39.72 -33.56 -4.11
N GLY A 147 -40.22 -33.66 -2.87
CA GLY A 147 -39.98 -34.81 -2.00
C GLY A 147 -38.52 -34.97 -1.55
N VAL A 148 -37.71 -33.92 -1.72
CA VAL A 148 -36.32 -33.88 -1.24
C VAL A 148 -36.34 -33.76 0.28
N HIS A 149 -35.44 -34.46 0.97
CA HIS A 149 -35.35 -34.40 2.42
C HIS A 149 -35.05 -32.95 2.88
N VAL A 150 -36.06 -32.27 3.40
CA VAL A 150 -35.97 -30.94 4.05
C VAL A 150 -34.82 -30.89 5.06
N SER A 151 -34.50 -32.02 5.70
CA SER A 151 -33.36 -32.18 6.61
C SER A 151 -31.99 -31.95 5.96
N LEU A 152 -31.80 -32.26 4.68
CA LEU A 152 -30.56 -31.97 3.95
C LEU A 152 -30.41 -30.46 3.72
N VAL A 153 -31.50 -29.79 3.36
CA VAL A 153 -31.52 -28.33 3.15
C VAL A 153 -31.24 -27.60 4.46
N GLU A 154 -31.86 -28.03 5.58
CA GLU A 154 -31.58 -27.45 6.89
C GLU A 154 -30.16 -27.76 7.41
N SER A 155 -29.57 -28.91 7.03
CA SER A 155 -28.17 -29.20 7.32
C SER A 155 -27.22 -28.28 6.56
N LEU A 156 -27.47 -28.03 5.27
CA LEU A 156 -26.70 -27.08 4.46
C LEU A 156 -26.86 -25.65 4.96
N ALA A 157 -28.05 -25.27 5.41
CA ALA A 157 -28.29 -23.99 6.07
C ALA A 157 -27.46 -23.81 7.33
N SER A 158 -27.44 -24.83 8.19
CA SER A 158 -26.65 -24.79 9.43
C SER A 158 -25.16 -24.71 9.16
N GLN A 159 -24.68 -25.35 8.08
CA GLN A 159 -23.28 -25.26 7.65
C GLN A 159 -22.92 -23.88 7.10
N LEU A 160 -23.83 -23.28 6.33
CA LEU A 160 -23.67 -21.91 5.82
C LEU A 160 -23.67 -20.90 6.97
N ASP A 161 -24.61 -21.01 7.92
CA ASP A 161 -24.68 -20.17 9.12
C ASP A 161 -23.44 -20.33 10.00
N ALA A 162 -22.88 -21.53 10.12
CA ALA A 162 -21.62 -21.74 10.85
C ALA A 162 -20.40 -21.12 10.13
N ALA A 163 -20.47 -20.93 8.81
CA ALA A 163 -19.44 -20.28 8.01
C ALA A 163 -19.64 -18.74 7.91
N GLN A 164 -20.86 -18.26 8.15
CA GLN A 164 -21.28 -16.86 8.08
C GLN A 164 -20.44 -15.90 8.96
N PRO A 165 -20.05 -16.22 10.21
CA PRO A 165 -19.24 -15.31 11.02
C PRO A 165 -17.88 -14.97 10.38
N ARG A 166 -17.32 -15.89 9.59
CA ARG A 166 -16.08 -15.65 8.84
C ARG A 166 -16.32 -14.72 7.64
N ALA A 167 -17.49 -14.78 7.02
CA ALA A 167 -17.90 -13.87 5.96
C ALA A 167 -18.25 -12.48 6.52
N ASP A 168 -18.94 -12.41 7.66
CA ASP A 168 -19.33 -11.15 8.32
C ASP A 168 -18.12 -10.38 8.86
N THR A 169 -17.13 -11.08 9.41
CA THR A 169 -15.86 -10.45 9.83
C THR A 169 -15.12 -9.86 8.62
N ARG A 170 -15.16 -10.53 7.47
CA ARG A 170 -14.59 -10.01 6.20
C ARG A 170 -15.42 -8.88 5.61
N ARG A 171 -16.73 -8.89 5.80
CA ARG A 171 -17.66 -7.86 5.31
C ARG A 171 -17.57 -6.58 6.13
N ALA A 172 -17.40 -6.69 7.45
CA ALA A 172 -17.14 -5.56 8.33
C ALA A 172 -15.80 -4.90 7.98
N ALA A 173 -14.76 -5.69 7.72
CA ALA A 173 -13.50 -5.16 7.18
C ALA A 173 -13.71 -4.47 5.82
N ALA A 174 -14.54 -4.97 4.90
CA ALA A 174 -14.75 -4.31 3.61
C ALA A 174 -15.59 -3.00 3.65
N GLN A 175 -16.10 -2.56 4.81
CA GLN A 175 -17.06 -1.44 4.95
C GLN A 175 -16.56 -0.27 5.82
N GLU A 176 -15.43 -0.41 6.51
CA GLU A 176 -14.73 0.66 7.26
C GLU A 176 -13.60 1.28 6.41
#